data_AF-A0A3S0RAF1-F1
#
_entry.id   AF-A0A3S0RAF1-F1
#
_cell.length_a   1.000
_cell.length_b   1.000
_cell.length_c   1.000
_cell.angle_alpha   90.00
_cell.angle_beta   90.00
_cell.angle_gamma   90.00
#
_symmetry.space_group_name_H-M   'P 1'
#
loop_
_entity.id
_entity.type
_entity.pdbx_description
1 polymer ?
#
loop_
_entity_poly.entity_id
_entity_poly.type
_entity_poly.pdbx_seq_one_letter_code
_entity_poly.pdbx_strand_id
1 'polypeptide(L)'
;MIMVNLGLLNFRLIHQRNNLRMNSPQSIYMRSFFVSEGVMTTPLQAMNTFSTISTTNRYNTQCKEFVSNLRELTQRYNAKVKQVLALNPTYTGSRSNGVKLAWKYEKADITMGGKGSANWNELQRQEIKERGTVRGAEGHHQRNVADYPEEQVNPDNIKFYKSKKEHLEKGHNGDFHNESVAPKIDKEDMLKRTNRKRVLKNELKGASLAAIIGFVSGASIGFIVTIAQNGISPDSIKDAAINGWKVGLEGAAFGLLNHMGTRFVGDIATNTMTVLLSNFGIKVTENITKACNMGIAGSVAIITFSIYQFVRLKRNGLHTNEALRFVWKDVKVSVASLAITVTVQAAFGGPAALAVSIGIGAILLSYSMYNVYHDKKLMSKIHCYTIEKSYPLILE
;
A
#
# COMPACT_ATOMS: atom_id res chain seq x y z
N MET A 1 5.01 61.92 -44.06
CA MET A 1 5.06 61.77 -42.58
C MET A 1 4.07 60.69 -42.06
N ILE A 2 3.79 59.61 -42.82
CA ILE A 2 2.83 58.56 -42.41
C ILE A 2 3.45 57.15 -42.45
N MET A 3 4.53 56.92 -43.23
CA MET A 3 5.16 55.59 -43.35
C MET A 3 6.06 55.17 -42.18
N VAL A 4 6.55 56.11 -41.35
CA VAL A 4 7.41 55.79 -40.19
C VAL A 4 6.60 55.19 -39.03
N ASN A 5 5.30 55.48 -38.95
CA ASN A 5 4.46 55.06 -37.83
C ASN A 5 3.95 53.61 -37.96
N LEU A 6 3.81 53.09 -39.18
CA LEU A 6 3.38 51.70 -39.45
C LEU A 6 4.46 50.67 -39.11
N GLY A 7 5.74 50.99 -39.32
CA GLY A 7 6.87 50.14 -38.93
C GLY A 7 7.01 50.00 -37.40
N LEU A 8 6.85 51.10 -36.67
CA LEU A 8 6.85 51.14 -35.21
C LEU A 8 5.64 50.42 -34.60
N LEU A 9 4.46 50.54 -35.21
CA LEU A 9 3.27 49.81 -34.77
C LEU A 9 3.40 48.30 -34.99
N ASN A 10 3.90 47.88 -36.16
CA ASN A 10 4.15 46.45 -36.46
C ASN A 10 5.25 45.88 -35.58
N PHE A 11 6.31 46.63 -35.28
CA PHE A 11 7.35 46.19 -34.36
C PHE A 11 6.83 46.07 -32.92
N ARG A 12 6.01 47.03 -32.45
CA ARG A 12 5.33 46.92 -31.14
C ARG A 12 4.34 45.76 -31.08
N LEU A 13 3.59 45.50 -32.15
CA LEU A 13 2.63 44.39 -32.22
C LEU A 13 3.35 43.04 -32.28
N ILE A 14 4.46 42.91 -33.02
CA ILE A 14 5.30 41.71 -33.05
C ILE A 14 5.99 41.51 -31.70
N HIS A 15 6.50 42.58 -31.07
CA HIS A 15 7.11 42.53 -29.74
C HIS A 15 6.10 42.18 -28.64
N GLN A 16 4.88 42.72 -28.68
CA GLN A 16 3.79 42.32 -27.79
C GLN A 16 3.35 40.88 -28.04
N ARG A 17 3.22 40.45 -29.30
CA ARG A 17 2.81 39.09 -29.66
C ARG A 17 3.88 38.05 -29.29
N ASN A 18 5.16 38.40 -29.38
CA ASN A 18 6.27 37.56 -28.95
C ASN A 18 6.43 37.52 -27.42
N ASN A 19 6.22 38.64 -26.72
CA ASN A 19 6.15 38.66 -25.25
C ASN A 19 4.93 37.90 -24.71
N LEU A 20 3.78 38.00 -25.37
CA LEU A 20 2.58 37.23 -25.03
C LEU A 20 2.72 35.74 -25.36
N ARG A 21 3.51 35.36 -26.37
CA ARG A 21 3.87 33.95 -26.64
C ARG A 21 4.86 33.40 -25.62
N MET A 22 5.92 34.14 -25.30
CA MET A 22 6.92 33.74 -24.30
C MET A 22 6.35 33.72 -22.86
N ASN A 23 5.42 34.62 -22.54
CA ASN A 23 4.71 34.66 -21.25
C ASN A 23 3.34 33.99 -21.30
N SER A 24 3.03 33.25 -22.38
CA SER A 24 1.78 32.48 -22.40
C SER A 24 1.85 31.44 -21.27
N PRO A 25 0.73 31.19 -20.56
CA PRO A 25 0.65 30.11 -19.59
C PRO A 25 1.15 28.78 -20.19
N GLN A 26 0.93 28.54 -21.48
CA GLN A 26 1.43 27.36 -22.21
C GLN A 26 2.97 27.26 -22.29
N SER A 27 3.68 28.39 -22.46
CA SER A 27 5.17 28.44 -22.47
C SER A 27 5.77 28.20 -21.08
N ILE A 28 5.11 28.71 -20.03
CA ILE A 28 5.50 28.55 -18.63
C ILE A 28 5.18 27.12 -18.14
N TYR A 29 4.05 26.54 -18.57
CA TYR A 29 3.71 25.13 -18.36
C TYR A 29 4.61 24.16 -19.14
N MET A 30 5.14 24.55 -20.30
CA MET A 30 6.17 23.80 -21.02
C MET A 30 7.58 23.93 -20.40
N ARG A 31 7.78 24.75 -19.35
CA ARG A 31 9.10 24.98 -18.74
C ARG A 31 9.32 24.26 -17.41
N SER A 32 8.28 23.66 -16.82
CA SER A 32 8.33 22.94 -15.55
C SER A 32 8.77 21.46 -15.69
N PHE A 33 9.52 21.12 -16.74
CA PHE A 33 9.86 19.75 -17.15
C PHE A 33 10.91 19.00 -16.32
N PHE A 34 11.16 19.36 -15.06
CA PHE A 34 12.32 18.82 -14.33
C PHE A 34 11.95 18.25 -12.95
N VAL A 35 12.10 16.91 -12.85
CA VAL A 35 11.66 15.94 -11.81
C VAL A 35 10.31 15.32 -12.12
N SER A 36 10.38 14.13 -12.73
CA SER A 36 9.26 13.21 -12.74
C SER A 36 9.02 12.69 -11.33
N GLU A 37 7.80 12.90 -10.86
CA GLU A 37 7.27 12.35 -9.61
C GLU A 37 7.48 10.83 -9.52
N GLY A 38 7.46 10.13 -10.66
CA GLY A 38 7.71 8.70 -10.75
C GLY A 38 9.14 8.32 -10.36
N VAL A 39 10.15 9.15 -10.61
CA VAL A 39 11.55 8.82 -10.27
C VAL A 39 11.76 8.80 -8.75
N MET A 40 11.13 9.73 -8.05
CA MET A 40 11.16 9.84 -6.59
C MET A 40 10.40 8.73 -5.87
N THR A 41 9.20 8.46 -6.39
CA THR A 41 8.23 7.65 -5.66
C THR A 41 8.38 6.17 -5.98
N THR A 42 8.88 5.79 -7.15
CA THR A 42 8.86 4.39 -7.60
C THR A 42 9.48 3.41 -6.60
N PRO A 43 10.72 3.61 -6.10
CA PRO A 43 11.31 2.63 -5.20
C PRO A 43 10.59 2.59 -3.84
N LEU A 44 10.19 3.75 -3.31
CA LEU A 44 9.42 3.84 -2.05
C LEU A 44 8.03 3.18 -2.16
N GLN A 45 7.33 3.41 -3.27
CA GLN A 45 6.03 2.79 -3.56
C GLN A 45 6.16 1.27 -3.73
N ALA A 46 7.23 0.81 -4.38
CA ALA A 46 7.52 -0.61 -4.54
C ALA A 46 7.78 -1.29 -3.19
N MET A 47 8.59 -0.67 -2.32
CA MET A 47 8.86 -1.15 -0.96
C MET A 47 7.58 -1.24 -0.12
N ASN A 48 6.78 -0.17 -0.12
CA ASN A 48 5.52 -0.13 0.61
C ASN A 48 4.56 -1.23 0.13
N THR A 49 4.32 -1.29 -1.18
CA THR A 49 3.35 -2.23 -1.75
C THR A 49 3.77 -3.68 -1.54
N PHE A 50 5.06 -4.00 -1.70
CA PHE A 50 5.57 -5.33 -1.39
C PHE A 50 5.36 -5.70 0.08
N SER A 51 5.67 -4.80 1.02
CA SER A 51 5.46 -5.03 2.45
C SER A 51 3.98 -5.33 2.76
N THR A 52 3.07 -4.60 2.12
CA THR A 52 1.62 -4.85 2.22
C THR A 52 1.26 -6.24 1.68
N ILE A 53 1.64 -6.57 0.44
CA ILE A 53 1.34 -7.86 -0.20
C ILE A 53 1.88 -9.03 0.62
N SER A 54 3.16 -8.97 1.00
CA SER A 54 3.82 -10.01 1.81
C SER A 54 3.09 -10.24 3.13
N THR A 55 2.68 -9.17 3.81
CA THR A 55 1.95 -9.27 5.08
C THR A 55 0.55 -9.87 4.87
N THR A 56 -0.16 -9.47 3.83
CA THR A 56 -1.48 -10.01 3.49
C THR A 56 -1.39 -11.50 3.12
N ASN A 57 -0.41 -11.90 2.32
CA ASN A 57 -0.20 -13.31 1.97
C ASN A 57 0.13 -14.15 3.20
N ARG A 58 0.99 -13.66 4.09
CA ARG A 58 1.27 -14.34 5.37
C ARG A 58 0.01 -14.50 6.22
N TYR A 59 -0.84 -13.47 6.30
CA TYR A 59 -2.12 -13.56 7.02
C TYR A 59 -3.05 -14.61 6.39
N ASN A 60 -3.19 -14.61 5.06
CA ASN A 60 -4.03 -15.56 4.36
C ASN A 60 -3.54 -17.00 4.50
N THR A 61 -2.23 -17.24 4.35
CA THR A 61 -1.60 -18.55 4.55
C THR A 61 -1.83 -19.06 5.96
N GLN A 62 -1.54 -18.25 6.98
CA GLN A 62 -1.75 -18.65 8.37
C GLN A 62 -3.22 -18.97 8.67
N CYS A 63 -4.17 -18.19 8.14
CA CYS A 63 -5.60 -18.47 8.31
C CYS A 63 -5.99 -19.79 7.63
N LYS A 64 -5.51 -20.02 6.41
CA LYS A 64 -5.76 -21.26 5.66
C LYS A 64 -5.21 -22.49 6.39
N GLU A 65 -4.00 -22.39 6.94
CA GLU A 65 -3.39 -23.46 7.75
C GLU A 65 -4.22 -23.77 8.99
N PHE A 66 -4.61 -22.75 9.77
CA PHE A 66 -5.45 -22.97 10.95
C PHE A 66 -6.80 -23.60 10.59
N VAL A 67 -7.48 -23.06 9.58
CA VAL A 67 -8.78 -23.59 9.13
C VAL A 67 -8.64 -25.04 8.66
N SER A 68 -7.64 -25.35 7.82
CA SER A 68 -7.43 -26.70 7.31
C SER A 68 -7.13 -27.70 8.42
N ASN A 69 -6.16 -27.39 9.29
CA ASN A 69 -5.75 -28.28 10.37
C ASN A 69 -6.88 -28.55 11.36
N LEU A 70 -7.64 -27.50 11.72
CA LEU A 70 -8.74 -27.64 12.67
C LEU A 70 -9.96 -28.32 12.05
N ARG A 71 -10.27 -28.06 10.77
CA ARG A 71 -11.33 -28.76 10.05
C ARG A 71 -11.04 -30.24 9.93
N GLU A 72 -9.81 -30.61 9.55
CA GLU A 72 -9.41 -32.01 9.45
C GLU A 72 -9.49 -32.72 10.82
N LEU A 73 -9.07 -32.05 11.89
CA LEU A 73 -9.21 -32.56 13.25
C LEU A 73 -10.69 -32.73 13.65
N THR A 74 -11.55 -31.77 13.28
CA THR A 74 -13.00 -31.82 13.50
C THR A 74 -13.60 -33.03 12.78
N GLN A 75 -13.26 -33.24 11.51
CA GLN A 75 -13.72 -34.39 10.71
C GLN A 75 -13.26 -35.72 11.32
N ARG A 76 -11.99 -35.81 11.75
CA ARG A 76 -11.46 -37.01 12.42
C ARG A 76 -12.22 -37.33 13.70
N TYR A 77 -12.57 -36.34 14.51
CA TYR A 77 -13.36 -36.56 15.74
C TYR A 77 -14.81 -36.93 15.43
N ASN A 78 -15.44 -36.27 14.46
CA ASN A 78 -16.80 -36.60 14.02
C ASN A 78 -16.90 -38.04 13.48
N ALA A 79 -15.92 -38.49 12.69
CA ALA A 79 -15.90 -39.85 12.16
C ALA A 79 -15.83 -40.90 13.29
N LYS A 80 -14.97 -40.67 14.29
CA LYS A 80 -14.87 -41.55 15.47
C LYS A 80 -16.18 -41.57 16.26
N VAL A 81 -16.78 -40.41 16.51
CA VAL A 81 -18.07 -40.33 17.21
C VAL A 81 -19.14 -41.09 16.43
N LYS A 82 -19.24 -40.90 15.12
CA LYS A 82 -20.23 -41.59 14.27
C LYS A 82 -20.09 -43.12 14.34
N GLN A 83 -18.86 -43.64 14.33
CA GLN A 83 -18.61 -45.07 14.49
C GLN A 83 -19.06 -45.59 15.86
N VAL A 84 -18.76 -44.85 16.94
CA VAL A 84 -19.16 -45.26 18.30
C VAL A 84 -20.67 -45.18 18.48
N LEU A 85 -21.33 -44.16 17.92
CA LEU A 85 -22.78 -44.01 18.00
C LEU A 85 -23.55 -45.09 17.25
N ALA A 86 -22.97 -45.66 16.19
CA ALA A 86 -23.55 -46.82 15.49
C ALA A 86 -23.64 -48.07 16.39
N LEU A 87 -22.75 -48.18 17.39
CA LEU A 87 -22.72 -49.28 18.36
C LEU A 87 -23.46 -48.94 19.66
N ASN A 88 -23.41 -47.67 20.08
CA ASN A 88 -24.04 -47.17 21.29
C ASN A 88 -24.64 -45.78 21.02
N PRO A 89 -25.94 -45.69 20.68
CA PRO A 89 -26.61 -44.44 20.33
C PRO A 89 -26.60 -43.38 21.44
N THR A 90 -26.49 -43.78 22.71
CA THR A 90 -26.46 -42.86 23.86
C THR A 90 -25.03 -42.50 24.30
N TYR A 91 -24.02 -42.79 23.48
CA TYR A 91 -22.62 -42.51 23.83
C TYR A 91 -22.32 -41.00 23.82
N THR A 92 -21.89 -40.49 24.97
CA THR A 92 -21.52 -39.08 25.12
C THR A 92 -20.10 -38.86 25.68
N GLY A 93 -19.24 -39.89 25.62
CA GLY A 93 -17.90 -39.86 26.22
C GLY A 93 -16.90 -38.92 25.53
N SER A 94 -17.24 -38.37 24.36
CA SER A 94 -16.37 -37.47 23.60
C SER A 94 -16.67 -35.98 23.78
N ARG A 95 -17.58 -35.60 24.70
CA ARG A 95 -17.88 -34.20 25.04
C ARG A 95 -16.63 -33.34 25.29
N SER A 96 -15.68 -33.89 26.06
CA SER A 96 -14.43 -33.18 26.39
C SER A 96 -13.56 -32.90 25.16
N ASN A 97 -13.65 -33.72 24.11
CA ASN A 97 -12.94 -33.51 22.86
C ASN A 97 -13.51 -32.32 22.08
N GLY A 98 -14.84 -32.13 22.10
CA GLY A 98 -15.49 -30.94 21.52
C GLY A 98 -15.05 -29.64 22.18
N VAL A 99 -15.02 -29.62 23.52
CA VAL A 99 -14.53 -28.46 24.29
C VAL A 99 -13.06 -28.17 24.00
N LYS A 100 -12.20 -29.21 24.00
CA LYS A 100 -10.77 -29.06 23.65
C LYS A 100 -10.58 -28.52 22.24
N LEU A 101 -11.37 -28.99 21.28
CA LEU A 101 -11.31 -28.53 19.89
C LEU A 101 -11.75 -27.06 19.78
N ALA A 102 -12.83 -26.66 20.45
CA ALA A 102 -13.26 -25.26 20.51
C ALA A 102 -12.18 -24.35 21.11
N TRP A 103 -11.44 -24.80 22.13
CA TRP A 103 -10.31 -24.04 22.67
C TRP A 103 -9.17 -23.87 21.66
N LYS A 104 -8.93 -24.87 20.80
CA LYS A 104 -7.95 -24.73 19.70
C LYS A 104 -8.38 -23.67 18.69
N TYR A 105 -9.66 -23.58 18.35
CA TYR A 105 -10.20 -22.48 17.54
C TYR A 105 -10.04 -21.13 18.24
N GLU A 106 -10.30 -21.05 19.54
CA GLU A 106 -10.13 -19.83 20.33
C GLU A 106 -8.66 -19.34 20.32
N LYS A 107 -7.72 -20.27 20.51
CA LYS A 107 -6.28 -19.99 20.43
C LYS A 107 -5.87 -19.55 19.03
N ALA A 108 -6.39 -20.17 17.97
CA ALA A 108 -6.10 -19.78 16.60
C ALA A 108 -6.58 -18.35 16.30
N ASP A 109 -7.81 -18.00 16.71
CA ASP A 109 -8.35 -16.65 16.56
C ASP A 109 -7.47 -15.60 17.26
N ILE A 110 -7.11 -15.86 18.52
CA ILE A 110 -6.30 -14.97 19.33
C ILE A 110 -4.87 -14.86 18.79
N THR A 111 -4.31 -15.95 18.28
CA THR A 111 -3.00 -15.95 17.60
C THR A 111 -3.02 -15.05 16.36
N MET A 112 -4.14 -15.02 15.65
CA MET A 112 -4.34 -14.14 14.50
C MET A 112 -4.66 -12.68 14.87
N GLY A 113 -4.80 -12.36 16.16
CA GLY A 113 -5.11 -11.01 16.66
C GLY A 113 -6.60 -10.76 16.92
N GLY A 114 -7.42 -11.80 16.90
CA GLY A 114 -8.81 -11.75 17.32
C GLY A 114 -8.97 -11.68 18.84
N LYS A 115 -10.22 -11.54 19.28
CA LYS A 115 -10.58 -11.49 20.71
C LYS A 115 -11.24 -12.78 21.20
N GLY A 116 -11.34 -13.79 20.35
CA GLY A 116 -12.10 -15.00 20.60
C GLY A 116 -13.62 -14.77 20.62
N SER A 117 -14.35 -15.87 20.71
CA SER A 117 -15.81 -15.92 20.77
C SER A 117 -16.41 -15.33 22.06
N ALA A 118 -15.64 -15.28 23.16
CA ALA A 118 -16.08 -14.67 24.43
C ALA A 118 -15.53 -13.25 24.69
N ASN A 119 -14.92 -12.61 23.69
CA ASN A 119 -14.32 -11.29 23.81
C ASN A 119 -13.36 -11.20 25.02
N TRP A 120 -12.30 -12.00 24.99
CA TRP A 120 -11.29 -12.10 26.04
C TRP A 120 -10.50 -10.81 26.18
N ASN A 121 -10.23 -10.42 27.43
CA ASN A 121 -9.34 -9.29 27.72
C ASN A 121 -7.87 -9.66 27.41
N GLU A 122 -6.96 -8.70 27.53
CA GLU A 122 -5.56 -8.89 27.13
C GLU A 122 -4.82 -9.99 27.92
N LEU A 123 -4.99 -10.02 29.24
CA LEU A 123 -4.41 -11.06 30.11
C LEU A 123 -4.96 -12.45 29.77
N GLN A 124 -6.27 -12.56 29.56
CA GLN A 124 -6.92 -13.80 29.16
C GLN A 124 -6.46 -14.27 27.78
N ARG A 125 -6.29 -13.35 26.82
CA ARG A 125 -5.73 -13.69 25.50
C ARG A 125 -4.31 -14.22 25.61
N GLN A 126 -3.50 -13.65 26.49
CA GLN A 126 -2.15 -14.12 26.72
C GLN A 126 -2.16 -15.53 27.35
N GLU A 127 -3.02 -15.77 28.34
CA GLU A 127 -3.18 -17.09 28.94
C GLU A 127 -3.60 -18.14 27.90
N ILE A 128 -4.53 -17.82 26.99
CA ILE A 128 -4.93 -18.74 25.92
C ILE A 128 -3.78 -19.01 24.95
N LYS A 129 -2.93 -18.02 24.64
CA LYS A 129 -1.75 -18.26 23.79
C LYS A 129 -0.77 -19.22 24.45
N GLU A 130 -0.50 -19.06 25.74
CA GLU A 130 0.47 -19.87 26.48
C GLU A 130 -0.08 -21.26 26.81
N ARG A 131 -1.26 -21.32 27.44
CA ARG A 131 -1.84 -22.54 28.02
C ARG A 131 -2.90 -23.19 27.15
N GLY A 132 -3.44 -22.47 26.17
CA GLY A 132 -4.56 -22.95 25.34
C GLY A 132 -5.95 -22.76 25.95
N THR A 133 -6.04 -22.28 27.19
CA THR A 133 -7.28 -22.08 27.95
C THR A 133 -7.13 -20.90 28.91
N VAL A 134 -8.24 -20.45 29.52
CA VAL A 134 -8.23 -19.46 30.61
C VAL A 134 -8.59 -20.16 31.91
N ARG A 135 -7.86 -19.90 32.99
CA ARG A 135 -8.18 -20.47 34.30
C ARG A 135 -9.58 -20.03 34.76
N GLY A 136 -10.42 -21.00 35.14
CA GLY A 136 -11.77 -20.76 35.62
C GLY A 136 -12.83 -20.56 34.53
N ALA A 137 -12.43 -20.50 33.26
CA ALA A 137 -13.36 -20.48 32.14
C ALA A 137 -13.84 -21.89 31.79
N GLU A 138 -15.10 -22.00 31.37
CA GLU A 138 -15.75 -23.26 31.05
C GLU A 138 -16.32 -23.21 29.62
N GLY A 139 -16.11 -24.28 28.85
CA GLY A 139 -16.76 -24.47 27.56
C GLY A 139 -17.99 -25.36 27.72
N HIS A 140 -19.14 -24.90 27.26
CA HIS A 140 -20.43 -25.58 27.39
C HIS A 140 -21.08 -25.82 26.03
N HIS A 141 -21.66 -27.01 25.84
CA HIS A 141 -22.43 -27.36 24.65
C HIS A 141 -23.76 -26.62 24.61
N GLN A 142 -24.05 -25.88 23.55
CA GLN A 142 -25.29 -25.11 23.42
C GLN A 142 -26.49 -26.01 23.15
N ARG A 143 -26.33 -27.05 22.33
CA ARG A 143 -27.28 -28.15 22.20
C ARG A 143 -26.90 -29.27 23.15
N ASN A 144 -27.89 -29.75 23.90
CA ASN A 144 -27.70 -30.86 24.82
C ASN A 144 -27.18 -32.10 24.07
N VAL A 145 -26.06 -32.63 24.54
CA VAL A 145 -25.41 -33.80 23.94
C VAL A 145 -26.14 -35.09 24.31
N ALA A 146 -27.00 -35.09 25.34
CA ALA A 146 -27.85 -36.25 25.61
C ALA A 146 -28.87 -36.46 24.48
N ASP A 147 -29.48 -35.37 24.01
CA ASP A 147 -30.51 -35.42 22.95
C ASP A 147 -29.91 -35.38 21.54
N TYR A 148 -28.71 -34.81 21.40
CA TYR A 148 -27.96 -34.70 20.14
C TYR A 148 -26.53 -35.24 20.29
N PRO A 149 -26.37 -36.57 20.49
CA PRO A 149 -25.07 -37.18 20.78
C PRO A 149 -24.04 -37.04 19.65
N GLU A 150 -24.47 -36.81 18.41
CA GLU A 150 -23.63 -36.50 17.26
C GLU A 150 -22.94 -35.12 17.35
N GLU A 151 -23.49 -34.19 18.15
CA GLU A 151 -22.96 -32.83 18.31
C GLU A 151 -21.84 -32.73 19.37
N GLN A 152 -21.51 -33.84 20.03
CA GLN A 152 -20.61 -33.85 21.19
C GLN A 152 -19.19 -33.33 20.91
N VAL A 153 -18.72 -33.46 19.67
CA VAL A 153 -17.42 -32.95 19.22
C VAL A 153 -17.52 -31.75 18.28
N ASN A 154 -18.73 -31.24 18.02
CA ASN A 154 -18.89 -30.07 17.16
C ASN A 154 -18.39 -28.82 17.89
N PRO A 155 -17.29 -28.18 17.44
CA PRO A 155 -16.75 -27.00 18.11
C PRO A 155 -17.68 -25.78 18.00
N ASP A 156 -18.54 -25.73 16.98
CA ASP A 156 -19.51 -24.65 16.81
C ASP A 156 -20.64 -24.73 17.84
N ASN A 157 -20.84 -25.92 18.40
CA ASN A 157 -21.77 -26.13 19.50
C ASN A 157 -21.18 -25.68 20.86
N ILE A 158 -19.96 -25.14 20.93
CA ILE A 158 -19.34 -24.74 22.21
C ILE A 158 -19.34 -23.22 22.39
N LYS A 159 -19.90 -22.78 23.52
CA LYS A 159 -19.79 -21.42 24.04
C LYS A 159 -18.89 -21.39 25.27
N PHE A 160 -18.08 -20.36 25.39
CA PHE A 160 -17.22 -20.15 26.55
C PHE A 160 -17.83 -19.15 27.52
N TYR A 161 -17.80 -19.51 28.80
CA TYR A 161 -18.14 -18.63 29.92
C TYR A 161 -16.86 -18.35 30.72
N LYS A 162 -16.67 -17.12 31.20
CA LYS A 162 -15.41 -16.69 31.85
C LYS A 162 -15.30 -17.17 33.28
N SER A 163 -16.40 -17.63 33.87
CA SER A 163 -16.46 -18.24 35.21
C SER A 163 -17.62 -19.22 35.32
N LYS A 164 -17.55 -20.13 36.29
CA LYS A 164 -18.67 -21.03 36.65
C LYS A 164 -19.94 -20.26 37.06
N LYS A 165 -19.78 -19.11 37.72
CA LYS A 165 -20.90 -18.22 38.08
C LYS A 165 -21.59 -17.67 36.83
N GLU A 166 -20.80 -17.14 35.90
CA GLU A 166 -21.33 -16.64 34.63
C GLU A 166 -22.00 -17.76 33.82
N HIS A 167 -21.43 -18.97 33.85
CA HIS A 167 -22.02 -20.14 33.20
C HIS A 167 -23.39 -20.48 33.79
N LEU A 168 -23.53 -20.51 35.12
CA LEU A 168 -24.81 -20.73 35.79
C LEU A 168 -25.83 -19.63 35.43
N GLU A 169 -25.44 -18.37 35.55
CA GLU A 169 -26.34 -17.23 35.35
C GLU A 169 -26.76 -17.08 33.88
N LYS A 170 -25.82 -17.18 32.93
CA LYS A 170 -26.07 -16.88 31.52
C LYS A 170 -26.30 -18.11 30.63
N GLY A 171 -25.83 -19.27 31.06
CA GLY A 171 -26.06 -20.53 30.35
C GLY A 171 -27.27 -21.29 30.87
N HIS A 172 -27.61 -21.10 32.13
CA HIS A 172 -28.60 -21.92 32.84
C HIS A 172 -29.64 -21.09 33.62
N ASN A 173 -29.71 -19.76 33.43
CA ASN A 173 -30.67 -18.87 34.11
C ASN A 173 -30.71 -19.05 35.65
N GLY A 174 -29.57 -19.34 36.27
CA GLY A 174 -29.46 -19.51 37.73
C GLY A 174 -29.65 -20.95 38.24
N ASP A 175 -30.06 -21.90 37.38
CA ASP A 175 -30.24 -23.31 37.75
C ASP A 175 -29.73 -24.27 36.67
N PHE A 176 -28.71 -25.08 36.99
CA PHE A 176 -28.08 -26.04 36.07
C PHE A 176 -29.04 -27.09 35.48
N HIS A 177 -30.24 -27.25 36.03
CA HIS A 177 -31.28 -28.11 35.43
C HIS A 177 -31.91 -27.51 34.16
N ASN A 178 -31.80 -26.18 33.97
CA ASN A 178 -32.28 -25.52 32.76
C ASN A 178 -31.39 -25.84 31.56
N GLU A 179 -31.97 -25.99 30.38
CA GLU A 179 -31.21 -26.16 29.15
C GLU A 179 -30.53 -24.86 28.72
N SER A 180 -29.34 -24.99 28.14
CA SER A 180 -28.69 -23.88 27.44
C SER A 180 -29.41 -23.60 26.12
N VAL A 181 -29.73 -22.34 25.87
CA VAL A 181 -30.31 -21.91 24.59
C VAL A 181 -29.45 -20.78 24.03
N ALA A 182 -28.46 -21.12 23.20
CA ALA A 182 -27.87 -20.13 22.32
C ALA A 182 -27.55 -20.70 20.94
N PRO A 183 -27.52 -19.82 19.91
CA PRO A 183 -27.08 -20.21 18.58
C PRO A 183 -25.67 -20.77 18.59
N LYS A 184 -25.41 -21.73 17.69
CA LYS A 184 -24.05 -22.20 17.42
C LYS A 184 -23.17 -21.05 16.95
N ILE A 185 -21.90 -21.11 17.29
CA ILE A 185 -20.90 -20.11 16.91
C ILE A 185 -20.04 -20.74 15.84
N ASP A 186 -20.20 -20.36 14.57
CA ASP A 186 -19.31 -20.80 13.50
C ASP A 186 -17.87 -20.35 13.78
N LYS A 187 -17.06 -21.30 14.27
CA LYS A 187 -15.67 -21.05 14.68
C LYS A 187 -14.78 -20.83 13.46
N GLU A 188 -15.12 -21.42 12.31
CA GLU A 188 -14.36 -21.23 11.09
C GLU A 188 -14.60 -19.84 10.49
N ASP A 189 -15.85 -19.38 10.43
CA ASP A 189 -16.16 -18.02 10.00
C ASP A 189 -15.60 -16.98 10.98
N MET A 190 -15.54 -17.27 12.28
CA MET A 190 -14.81 -16.45 13.25
C MET A 190 -13.34 -16.25 12.82
N LEU A 191 -12.61 -17.33 12.52
CA LEU A 191 -11.23 -17.25 12.02
C LEU A 191 -11.13 -16.42 10.72
N LYS A 192 -12.05 -16.65 9.77
CA LYS A 192 -12.10 -15.91 8.50
C LYS A 192 -12.42 -14.43 8.69
N ARG A 193 -13.32 -14.07 9.61
CA ARG A 193 -13.64 -12.67 9.97
C ARG A 193 -12.44 -11.97 10.58
N THR A 194 -11.74 -12.63 11.52
CA THR A 194 -10.51 -12.09 12.11
C THR A 194 -9.43 -11.89 11.05
N ASN A 195 -9.26 -12.84 10.13
CA ASN A 195 -8.32 -12.69 9.02
C ASN A 195 -8.69 -11.54 8.08
N ARG A 196 -9.96 -11.43 7.67
CA ARG A 196 -10.46 -10.30 6.85
C ARG A 196 -10.17 -8.95 7.51
N LYS A 197 -10.40 -8.83 8.82
CA LYS A 197 -10.16 -7.58 9.56
C LYS A 197 -8.69 -7.17 9.57
N ARG A 198 -7.77 -8.10 9.84
CA ARG A 198 -6.32 -7.79 9.85
C ARG A 198 -5.77 -7.54 8.45
N VAL A 199 -6.28 -8.24 7.43
CA VAL A 199 -5.96 -7.98 6.02
C VAL A 199 -6.41 -6.58 5.64
N LEU A 200 -7.68 -6.23 5.86
CA LEU A 200 -8.20 -4.89 5.57
C LEU A 200 -7.40 -3.79 6.26
N LYS A 201 -7.03 -3.97 7.53
CA LYS A 201 -6.19 -3.02 8.25
C LYS A 201 -4.81 -2.86 7.61
N ASN A 202 -4.21 -3.96 7.16
CA ASN A 202 -2.92 -3.94 6.47
C ASN A 202 -3.03 -3.27 5.09
N GLU A 203 -4.07 -3.57 4.32
CA GLU A 203 -4.35 -2.90 3.04
C GLU A 203 -4.50 -1.40 3.20
N LEU A 204 -5.33 -0.99 4.15
CA LEU A 204 -5.57 0.43 4.42
C LEU A 204 -4.27 1.13 4.82
N LYS A 205 -3.44 0.50 5.65
CA LYS A 205 -2.13 1.05 6.02
C LYS A 205 -1.21 1.20 4.80
N GLY A 206 -1.20 0.21 3.90
CA GLY A 206 -0.44 0.25 2.66
C GLY A 206 -0.89 1.37 1.72
N ALA A 207 -2.21 1.49 1.50
CA ALA A 207 -2.79 2.54 0.68
C ALA A 207 -2.54 3.94 1.27
N SER A 208 -2.72 4.12 2.59
CA SER A 208 -2.42 5.40 3.25
C SER A 208 -0.94 5.78 3.13
N LEU A 209 -0.03 4.82 3.30
CA LEU A 209 1.40 5.10 3.13
C LEU A 209 1.74 5.42 1.67
N ALA A 210 1.08 4.77 0.69
CA ALA A 210 1.25 5.09 -0.72
C ALA A 210 0.79 6.52 -1.04
N ALA A 211 -0.36 6.94 -0.49
CA ALA A 211 -0.84 8.30 -0.61
C ALA A 211 0.15 9.32 -0.01
N ILE A 212 0.72 9.03 1.16
CA ILE A 212 1.71 9.90 1.80
C ILE A 212 2.99 10.03 0.96
N ILE A 213 3.51 8.91 0.43
CA ILE A 213 4.72 8.92 -0.43
C ILE A 213 4.48 9.80 -1.66
N GLY A 214 3.32 9.64 -2.30
CA GLY A 214 2.92 10.47 -3.44
C GLY A 214 2.76 11.93 -3.05
N PHE A 215 2.06 12.20 -1.94
CA PHE A 215 1.85 13.56 -1.43
C PHE A 215 3.16 14.31 -1.19
N VAL A 216 4.08 13.71 -0.42
CA VAL A 216 5.35 14.37 -0.07
C VAL A 216 6.19 14.66 -1.31
N SER A 217 6.19 13.74 -2.27
CA SER A 217 6.94 13.88 -3.52
C SER A 217 6.34 14.98 -4.40
N GLY A 218 5.02 14.95 -4.61
CA GLY A 218 4.31 16.00 -5.34
C GLY A 218 4.46 17.37 -4.69
N ALA A 219 4.34 17.44 -3.36
CA ALA A 219 4.46 18.69 -2.61
C ALA A 219 5.85 19.30 -2.71
N SER A 220 6.89 18.46 -2.62
CA SER A 220 8.27 18.91 -2.78
C SER A 220 8.53 19.47 -4.17
N ILE A 221 8.02 18.81 -5.22
CA ILE A 221 8.14 19.28 -6.61
C ILE A 221 7.41 20.63 -6.78
N GLY A 222 6.15 20.73 -6.35
CA GLY A 222 5.38 21.97 -6.49
C GLY A 222 5.99 23.14 -5.73
N PHE A 223 6.53 22.89 -4.54
CA PHE A 223 7.22 23.90 -3.74
C PHE A 223 8.51 24.38 -4.42
N ILE A 224 9.39 23.45 -4.82
CA ILE A 224 10.69 23.78 -5.42
C ILE A 224 10.53 24.49 -6.76
N VAL A 225 9.61 24.03 -7.62
CA VAL A 225 9.34 24.66 -8.91
C VAL A 225 8.88 26.10 -8.71
N THR A 226 8.01 26.35 -7.74
CA THR A 226 7.50 27.70 -7.47
C THR A 226 8.61 28.64 -6.97
N ILE A 227 9.45 28.19 -6.02
CA ILE A 227 10.60 28.99 -5.56
C ILE A 227 11.58 29.26 -6.70
N ALA A 228 11.88 28.24 -7.51
CA ALA A 228 12.83 28.40 -8.60
C ALA A 228 12.31 29.38 -9.69
N GLN A 229 11.00 29.38 -9.94
CA GLN A 229 10.34 30.29 -10.89
C GLN A 229 10.22 31.71 -10.35
N ASN A 230 9.91 31.88 -9.07
CA ASN A 230 9.57 33.20 -8.49
C ASN A 230 10.74 33.85 -7.73
N GLY A 231 11.80 33.09 -7.44
CA GLY A 231 12.85 33.51 -6.50
C GLY A 231 12.43 33.28 -5.04
N ILE A 232 13.28 33.67 -4.09
CA ILE A 232 13.02 33.53 -2.66
C ILE A 232 12.52 34.88 -2.12
N SER A 233 11.23 34.95 -1.81
CA SER A 233 10.57 36.08 -1.13
C SER A 233 9.43 35.54 -0.23
N PRO A 234 8.93 36.33 0.73
CA PRO A 234 7.80 35.89 1.57
C PRO A 234 6.56 35.50 0.76
N ASP A 235 6.24 36.26 -0.30
CA ASP A 235 5.11 35.95 -1.18
C ASP A 235 5.37 34.68 -2.00
N SER A 236 6.59 34.48 -2.50
CA SER A 236 6.91 33.27 -3.27
C SER A 236 6.90 32.01 -2.41
N ILE A 237 7.24 32.11 -1.13
CA ILE A 237 7.15 30.99 -0.18
C ILE A 237 5.67 30.62 0.05
N LYS A 238 4.79 31.62 0.17
CA LYS A 238 3.34 31.39 0.28
C LYS A 238 2.78 30.72 -0.97
N ASP A 239 3.15 31.20 -2.16
CA ASP A 239 2.75 30.60 -3.42
C ASP A 239 3.31 29.17 -3.56
N ALA A 240 4.56 28.95 -3.13
CA ALA A 240 5.19 27.64 -3.14
C ALA A 240 4.49 26.65 -2.21
N ALA A 241 4.01 27.10 -1.04
CA ALA A 241 3.21 26.28 -0.15
C ALA A 241 1.86 25.90 -0.80
N ILE A 242 1.18 26.84 -1.46
CA ILE A 242 -0.10 26.59 -2.13
C ILE A 242 0.07 25.63 -3.32
N ASN A 243 1.07 25.86 -4.16
CA ASN A 243 1.34 25.00 -5.31
C ASN A 243 1.88 23.62 -4.88
N GLY A 244 2.76 23.58 -3.87
CA GLY A 244 3.18 22.34 -3.24
C GLY A 244 1.99 21.54 -2.74
N TRP A 245 1.05 22.17 -2.03
CA TRP A 245 -0.16 21.48 -1.59
C TRP A 245 -0.98 20.91 -2.76
N LYS A 246 -1.23 21.70 -3.81
CA LYS A 246 -2.00 21.24 -4.99
C LYS A 246 -1.34 20.05 -5.68
N VAL A 247 -0.05 20.14 -5.98
CA VAL A 247 0.71 19.07 -6.64
C VAL A 247 0.87 17.87 -5.70
N GLY A 248 0.96 18.10 -4.38
CA GLY A 248 0.93 17.04 -3.37
C GLY A 248 -0.39 16.25 -3.39
N LEU A 249 -1.54 16.91 -3.50
CA LEU A 249 -2.82 16.21 -3.62
C LEU A 249 -2.89 15.36 -4.90
N GLU A 250 -2.40 15.87 -6.03
CA GLU A 250 -2.27 15.08 -7.27
C GLU A 250 -1.37 13.87 -7.05
N GLY A 251 -0.24 14.05 -6.37
CA GLY A 251 0.68 12.96 -6.09
C GLY A 251 0.12 11.93 -5.13
N ALA A 252 -0.67 12.33 -4.15
CA ALA A 252 -1.38 11.42 -3.25
C ALA A 252 -2.35 10.52 -4.03
N ALA A 253 -3.13 11.11 -4.94
CA ALA A 253 -4.03 10.38 -5.82
C ALA A 253 -3.26 9.41 -6.72
N PHE A 254 -2.12 9.83 -7.26
CA PHE A 254 -1.25 8.97 -8.06
C PHE A 254 -0.70 7.80 -7.24
N GLY A 255 -0.21 8.05 -6.02
CA GLY A 255 0.29 7.01 -5.12
C GLY A 255 -0.76 5.93 -4.83
N LEU A 256 -2.02 6.32 -4.64
CA LEU A 256 -3.14 5.39 -4.47
C LEU A 256 -3.43 4.59 -5.74
N LEU A 257 -3.51 5.24 -6.91
CA LEU A 257 -3.71 4.56 -8.19
C LEU A 257 -2.61 3.53 -8.45
N ASN A 258 -1.37 3.89 -8.15
CA ASN A 258 -0.22 3.01 -8.29
C ASN A 258 -0.28 1.81 -7.35
N HIS A 259 -0.62 2.05 -6.08
CA HIS A 259 -0.81 0.98 -5.11
C HIS A 259 -1.87 -0.01 -5.58
N MET A 260 -3.04 0.49 -6.02
CA MET A 260 -4.11 -0.35 -6.56
C MET A 260 -3.68 -1.11 -7.81
N GLY A 261 -3.05 -0.45 -8.79
CA GLY A 261 -2.57 -1.10 -10.02
C GLY A 261 -1.56 -2.22 -9.73
N THR A 262 -0.67 -1.99 -8.78
CA THR A 262 0.31 -3.00 -8.35
C THR A 262 -0.33 -4.15 -7.58
N ARG A 263 -1.42 -3.92 -6.84
CA ARG A 263 -2.19 -5.01 -6.22
C ARG A 263 -2.83 -5.95 -7.24
N PHE A 264 -3.30 -5.45 -8.37
CA PHE A 264 -3.89 -6.29 -9.42
C PHE A 264 -2.84 -7.15 -10.15
N VAL A 265 -1.61 -6.65 -10.32
CA VAL A 265 -0.57 -7.32 -11.12
C VAL A 265 0.43 -8.13 -10.25
N GLY A 266 0.64 -7.73 -8.99
CA GLY A 266 1.71 -8.24 -8.13
C GLY A 266 1.57 -9.70 -7.69
N ASP A 267 0.34 -10.16 -7.39
CA ASP A 267 0.11 -11.53 -6.87
C ASP A 267 0.48 -12.63 -7.89
N ILE A 268 0.40 -12.32 -9.19
CA ILE A 268 0.73 -13.25 -10.29
C ILE A 268 2.25 -13.36 -10.50
N ALA A 269 2.98 -12.26 -10.29
CA ALA A 269 4.39 -12.17 -10.64
C ALA A 269 5.34 -12.67 -9.53
N THR A 270 4.98 -12.51 -8.26
CA THR A 270 5.82 -12.92 -7.12
C THR A 270 6.04 -14.44 -7.04
N ASN A 271 4.99 -15.24 -7.27
CA ASN A 271 5.09 -16.71 -7.17
C ASN A 271 5.94 -17.31 -8.30
N THR A 272 5.91 -16.71 -9.48
CA THR A 272 6.64 -17.19 -10.66
C THR A 272 8.15 -16.96 -10.53
N MET A 273 8.56 -15.83 -9.94
CA MET A 273 9.98 -15.46 -9.84
C MET A 273 10.75 -16.30 -8.81
N THR A 274 10.13 -16.63 -7.67
CA THR A 274 10.78 -17.49 -6.65
C THR A 274 11.11 -18.88 -7.21
N VAL A 275 10.22 -19.44 -8.04
CA VAL A 275 10.43 -20.72 -8.73
C VAL A 275 11.55 -20.64 -9.75
N LEU A 276 11.62 -19.55 -10.53
CA LEU A 276 12.69 -19.36 -11.51
C LEU A 276 14.06 -19.27 -10.83
N LEU A 277 14.20 -18.49 -9.76
CA LEU A 277 15.49 -18.32 -9.07
C LEU A 277 15.98 -19.59 -8.39
N SER A 278 15.08 -20.41 -7.82
CA SER A 278 15.45 -21.71 -7.30
C SER A 278 15.93 -22.66 -8.39
N ASN A 279 15.37 -22.58 -9.60
CA ASN A 279 15.79 -23.40 -10.75
C ASN A 279 17.18 -23.00 -11.26
N PHE A 280 17.61 -21.74 -11.08
CA PHE A 280 18.96 -21.27 -11.40
C PHE A 280 20.00 -21.55 -10.30
N GLY A 281 19.64 -22.30 -9.23
CA GLY A 281 20.55 -22.63 -8.14
C GLY A 281 20.96 -21.43 -7.28
N ILE A 282 20.29 -20.28 -7.43
CA ILE A 282 20.55 -19.10 -6.61
C ILE A 282 19.97 -19.37 -5.23
N LYS A 283 20.81 -19.30 -4.19
CA LYS A 283 20.36 -19.41 -2.79
C LYS A 283 19.40 -18.25 -2.51
N VAL A 284 18.10 -18.55 -2.48
CA VAL A 284 17.04 -17.56 -2.26
C VAL A 284 17.09 -17.10 -0.81
N THR A 285 17.81 -16.01 -0.55
CA THR A 285 17.76 -15.35 0.76
C THR A 285 16.50 -14.50 0.88
N GLU A 286 16.14 -14.12 2.11
CA GLU A 286 15.03 -13.21 2.36
C GLU A 286 15.26 -11.86 1.63
N ASN A 287 16.48 -11.34 1.65
CA ASN A 287 16.82 -10.07 1.00
C ASN A 287 16.70 -10.15 -0.53
N ILE A 288 17.12 -11.25 -1.15
CA ILE A 288 16.97 -11.47 -2.60
C ILE A 288 15.49 -11.57 -2.98
N THR A 289 14.68 -12.30 -2.19
CA THR A 289 13.23 -12.40 -2.42
C THR A 289 12.56 -11.02 -2.34
N LYS A 290 12.93 -10.21 -1.35
CA LYS A 290 12.45 -8.82 -1.22
C LYS A 290 12.87 -7.96 -2.40
N ALA A 291 14.12 -8.08 -2.86
CA ALA A 291 14.66 -7.33 -3.99
C ALA A 291 13.91 -7.64 -5.30
N CYS A 292 13.71 -8.93 -5.62
CA CYS A 292 13.01 -9.33 -6.83
C CYS A 292 11.55 -8.84 -6.84
N ASN A 293 10.85 -8.96 -5.72
CA ASN A 293 9.48 -8.48 -5.60
C ASN A 293 9.38 -6.96 -5.67
N MET A 294 10.34 -6.24 -5.09
CA MET A 294 10.44 -4.79 -5.25
C MET A 294 10.70 -4.39 -6.70
N GLY A 295 11.52 -5.15 -7.44
CA GLY A 295 11.75 -4.94 -8.87
C GLY A 295 10.47 -5.11 -9.70
N ILE A 296 9.68 -6.15 -9.42
CA ILE A 296 8.37 -6.38 -10.05
C ILE A 296 7.42 -5.22 -9.73
N ALA A 297 7.22 -4.90 -8.46
CA ALA A 297 6.33 -3.85 -8.01
C ALA A 297 6.73 -2.48 -8.59
N GLY A 298 8.04 -2.18 -8.61
CA GLY A 298 8.56 -0.97 -9.21
C GLY A 298 8.37 -0.92 -10.73
N SER A 299 8.51 -2.04 -11.43
CA SER A 299 8.29 -2.10 -12.88
C SER A 299 6.82 -1.83 -13.25
N VAL A 300 5.88 -2.43 -12.51
CA VAL A 300 4.44 -2.14 -12.67
C VAL A 300 4.15 -0.68 -12.38
N ALA A 301 4.79 -0.11 -11.36
CA ALA A 301 4.64 1.30 -11.03
C ALA A 301 5.15 2.23 -12.13
N ILE A 302 6.30 1.93 -12.71
CA ILE A 302 6.87 2.67 -13.84
C ILE A 302 5.92 2.64 -15.04
N ILE A 303 5.38 1.47 -15.39
CA ILE A 303 4.44 1.33 -16.51
C ILE A 303 3.16 2.14 -16.25
N THR A 304 2.58 2.01 -15.06
CA THR A 304 1.36 2.73 -14.66
C THR A 304 1.56 4.25 -14.71
N PHE A 305 2.68 4.74 -14.14
CA PHE A 305 3.04 6.15 -14.21
C PHE A 305 3.26 6.62 -15.65
N SER A 306 3.94 5.83 -16.46
CA SER A 306 4.24 6.18 -17.86
C SER A 306 2.97 6.36 -18.69
N ILE A 307 1.99 5.47 -18.52
CA ILE A 307 0.68 5.56 -19.18
C ILE A 307 -0.06 6.81 -18.71
N TYR A 308 -0.10 7.04 -17.39
CA TYR A 308 -0.74 8.23 -16.81
C TYR A 308 -0.14 9.53 -17.36
N GLN A 309 1.19 9.63 -17.33
CA GLN A 309 1.93 10.79 -17.84
C GLN A 309 1.67 11.02 -19.32
N PHE A 310 1.71 9.95 -20.12
CA PHE A 310 1.42 10.03 -21.54
C PHE A 310 0.02 10.58 -21.80
N VAL A 311 -1.01 10.03 -21.14
CA VAL A 311 -2.39 10.49 -21.28
C VAL A 311 -2.55 11.95 -20.84
N ARG A 312 -1.91 12.33 -19.72
CA ARG A 312 -1.93 13.71 -19.22
C ARG A 312 -1.32 14.69 -20.22
N LEU A 313 -0.15 14.37 -20.77
CA LEU A 313 0.52 15.22 -21.78
C LEU A 313 -0.31 15.33 -23.06
N LYS A 314 -0.93 14.24 -23.50
CA LYS A 314 -1.85 14.25 -24.65
C LYS A 314 -3.06 15.14 -24.41
N ARG A 315 -3.67 15.08 -23.22
CA ARG A 315 -4.81 15.95 -22.83
C ARG A 315 -4.42 17.43 -22.78
N ASN A 316 -3.16 17.73 -22.44
CA ASN A 316 -2.62 19.09 -22.44
C ASN A 316 -2.19 19.60 -23.83
N GLY A 317 -2.49 18.85 -24.90
CA GLY A 317 -2.27 19.29 -26.27
C GLY A 317 -0.89 18.99 -26.86
N LEU A 318 -0.03 18.22 -26.17
CA LEU A 318 1.28 17.84 -26.73
C LEU A 318 1.14 16.86 -27.90
N HIS A 319 2.03 17.03 -28.88
CA HIS A 319 2.18 16.07 -29.98
C HIS A 319 2.69 14.72 -29.45
N THR A 320 2.25 13.63 -30.08
CA THR A 320 2.54 12.26 -29.62
C THR A 320 4.04 11.97 -29.50
N ASN A 321 4.83 12.45 -30.46
CA ASN A 321 6.29 12.25 -30.46
C ASN A 321 6.98 12.97 -29.29
N GLU A 322 6.50 14.16 -28.92
CA GLU A 322 7.05 14.93 -27.80
C GLU A 322 6.65 14.30 -26.47
N ALA A 323 5.39 13.90 -26.33
CA ALA A 323 4.90 13.18 -25.16
C ALA A 323 5.67 11.86 -24.94
N LEU A 324 5.91 11.09 -26.00
CA LEU A 324 6.70 9.85 -25.93
C LEU A 324 8.15 10.11 -25.53
N ARG A 325 8.83 11.10 -26.13
CA ARG A 325 10.21 11.45 -25.76
C ARG A 325 10.31 11.84 -24.30
N PHE A 326 9.32 12.56 -23.78
CA PHE A 326 9.28 12.95 -22.38
C PHE A 326 9.13 11.74 -21.46
N VAL A 327 8.08 10.94 -21.67
CA VAL A 327 7.83 9.73 -20.87
C VAL A 327 9.01 8.76 -20.91
N TRP A 328 9.66 8.61 -22.07
CA TRP A 328 10.83 7.73 -22.19
C TRP A 328 12.04 8.19 -21.38
N LYS A 329 12.27 9.51 -21.26
CA LYS A 329 13.31 10.05 -20.39
C LYS A 329 13.02 9.72 -18.93
N ASP A 330 11.78 9.90 -18.50
CA ASP A 330 11.34 9.58 -17.13
C ASP A 330 11.51 8.09 -16.81
N VAL A 331 11.07 7.21 -17.72
CA VAL A 331 11.21 5.76 -17.59
C VAL A 331 12.66 5.35 -17.34
N LYS A 332 13.62 5.88 -18.12
CA LYS A 332 15.04 5.53 -17.95
C LYS A 332 15.56 5.85 -16.56
N VAL A 333 15.22 7.04 -16.04
CA VAL A 333 15.69 7.47 -14.72
C VAL A 333 15.02 6.65 -13.63
N SER A 334 13.71 6.36 -13.74
CA SER A 334 13.01 5.51 -12.78
C SER A 334 13.53 4.08 -12.77
N VAL A 335 13.82 3.49 -13.94
CA VAL A 335 14.42 2.14 -14.04
C VAL A 335 15.81 2.12 -13.41
N ALA A 336 16.66 3.12 -13.67
CA ALA A 336 17.99 3.20 -13.08
C ALA A 336 17.93 3.34 -11.56
N SER A 337 17.06 4.23 -11.04
CA SER A 337 16.85 4.39 -9.60
C SER A 337 16.36 3.09 -8.96
N LEU A 338 15.37 2.43 -9.57
CA LEU A 338 14.86 1.16 -9.09
C LEU A 338 15.94 0.07 -9.09
N ALA A 339 16.75 -0.03 -10.14
CA ALA A 339 17.83 -1.02 -10.23
C ALA A 339 18.86 -0.84 -9.11
N ILE A 340 19.24 0.40 -8.79
CA ILE A 340 20.14 0.69 -7.67
C ILE A 340 19.49 0.26 -6.35
N THR A 341 18.24 0.66 -6.09
CA THR A 341 17.54 0.30 -4.85
C THR A 341 17.36 -1.22 -4.71
N VAL A 342 17.02 -1.93 -5.79
CA VAL A 342 16.89 -3.40 -5.83
C VAL A 342 18.23 -4.07 -5.53
N THR A 343 19.32 -3.57 -6.10
CA THR A 343 20.66 -4.11 -5.84
C THR A 343 21.06 -3.92 -4.38
N VAL A 344 20.83 -2.73 -3.83
CA VAL A 344 21.10 -2.43 -2.41
C VAL A 344 20.22 -3.28 -1.49
N GLN A 345 18.94 -3.49 -1.84
CA GLN A 345 18.04 -4.36 -1.09
C GLN A 345 18.54 -5.81 -1.06
N ALA A 346 19.08 -6.31 -2.18
CA ALA A 346 19.62 -7.66 -2.26
C ALA A 346 20.91 -7.82 -1.42
N ALA A 347 21.79 -6.82 -1.47
CA ALA A 347 23.10 -6.86 -0.82
C ALA A 347 23.07 -6.51 0.66
N PHE A 348 22.31 -5.48 1.05
CA PHE A 348 22.38 -4.85 2.38
C PHE A 348 21.03 -4.81 3.12
N GLY A 349 19.94 -5.19 2.47
CA GLY A 349 18.62 -5.26 3.09
C GLY A 349 17.82 -3.95 3.09
N GLY A 350 16.67 -3.98 3.77
CA GLY A 350 15.64 -2.94 3.69
C GLY A 350 16.04 -1.53 4.17
N PRO A 351 16.68 -1.39 5.35
CA PRO A 351 17.07 -0.06 5.84
C PRO A 351 18.05 0.65 4.90
N ALA A 352 19.03 -0.08 4.35
CA ALA A 352 19.99 0.46 3.39
C ALA A 352 19.31 0.86 2.08
N ALA A 353 18.42 0.03 1.55
CA ALA A 353 17.66 0.33 0.34
C ALA A 353 16.78 1.58 0.51
N LEU A 354 16.14 1.73 1.68
CA LEU A 354 15.35 2.91 2.01
C LEU A 354 16.22 4.18 2.04
N ALA A 355 17.35 4.14 2.74
CA ALA A 355 18.27 5.27 2.83
C ALA A 355 18.78 5.70 1.45
N VAL A 356 19.18 4.73 0.62
CA VAL A 356 19.63 4.99 -0.76
C VAL A 356 18.50 5.57 -1.62
N SER A 357 17.28 5.05 -1.52
CA SER A 357 16.13 5.60 -2.27
C SER A 357 15.85 7.06 -1.90
N ILE A 358 15.89 7.41 -0.61
CA ILE A 358 15.71 8.78 -0.14
C ILE A 358 16.85 9.67 -0.64
N GLY A 359 18.10 9.18 -0.57
CA GLY A 359 19.28 9.88 -1.05
C GLY A 359 19.24 10.18 -2.54
N ILE A 360 18.87 9.20 -3.38
CA ILE A 360 18.67 9.39 -4.82
C ILE A 360 17.64 10.50 -5.06
N GLY A 361 16.53 10.45 -4.33
CA GLY A 361 15.50 11.48 -4.40
C GLY A 361 16.03 12.88 -4.10
N ALA A 362 16.72 13.05 -2.97
CA ALA A 362 17.29 14.33 -2.55
C ALA A 362 18.30 14.90 -3.57
N ILE A 363 19.17 14.03 -4.13
CA ILE A 363 20.14 14.42 -5.16
C ILE A 363 19.41 14.91 -6.41
N LEU A 364 18.38 14.19 -6.86
CA LEU A 364 17.64 14.55 -8.07
C LEU A 364 16.82 15.83 -7.91
N LEU A 365 16.24 16.10 -6.73
CA LEU A 365 15.63 17.42 -6.44
C LEU A 365 16.66 18.52 -6.52
N SER A 366 17.81 18.31 -5.90
CA SER A 366 18.87 19.33 -5.85
C SER A 366 19.36 19.66 -7.27
N TYR A 367 19.58 18.63 -8.09
CA TYR A 367 19.97 18.79 -9.49
C TYR A 367 18.90 19.51 -10.32
N SER A 368 17.62 19.18 -10.10
CA SER A 368 16.52 19.86 -10.78
C SER A 368 16.40 21.33 -10.38
N MET A 369 16.50 21.62 -9.09
CA MET A 369 16.50 22.99 -8.58
C MET A 369 17.64 23.80 -9.19
N TYR A 370 18.83 23.21 -9.29
CA TYR A 370 19.98 23.82 -9.96
C TYR A 370 19.68 24.13 -11.44
N ASN A 371 19.13 23.18 -12.19
CA ASN A 371 18.80 23.37 -13.60
C ASN A 371 17.74 24.47 -13.80
N VAL A 372 16.66 24.48 -13.01
CA VAL A 372 15.63 25.52 -13.14
C VAL A 372 16.21 26.91 -12.86
N TYR A 373 17.04 27.03 -11.82
CA TYR A 373 17.72 28.28 -11.52
C TYR A 373 18.65 28.72 -12.66
N HIS A 374 19.46 27.78 -13.17
CA HIS A 374 20.40 28.03 -14.26
C HIS A 374 19.67 28.47 -15.54
N ASP A 375 18.62 27.74 -15.93
CA ASP A 375 17.83 28.04 -17.13
C ASP A 375 17.13 29.39 -17.04
N LYS A 376 16.59 29.74 -15.87
CA LYS A 376 15.99 31.06 -15.64
C LYS A 376 17.05 32.16 -15.81
N LYS A 377 18.25 31.97 -15.23
CA LYS A 377 19.35 32.93 -15.34
C LYS A 377 19.83 33.08 -16.79
N LEU A 378 19.96 31.96 -17.51
CA LEU A 378 20.35 31.95 -18.92
C LEU A 378 19.31 32.66 -19.79
N MET A 379 18.02 32.39 -19.57
CA MET A 379 16.94 33.06 -20.31
C MET A 379 16.89 34.56 -20.05
N SER A 380 17.09 34.99 -18.80
CA SER A 380 17.18 36.41 -18.47
C SER A 380 18.33 37.07 -19.26
N LYS A 381 19.50 36.44 -19.31
CA LYS A 381 20.64 36.94 -20.11
C LYS A 381 20.34 36.99 -21.61
N ILE A 382 19.76 35.92 -22.17
CA ILE A 382 19.39 35.87 -23.58
C ILE A 382 18.37 36.96 -23.91
N HIS A 383 17.38 37.18 -23.03
CA HIS A 383 16.37 38.21 -23.20
C HIS A 383 16.99 39.62 -23.19
N CYS A 384 17.84 39.93 -22.20
CA CYS A 384 18.56 41.20 -22.15
C CYS A 384 19.43 41.41 -23.39
N TYR A 385 20.20 40.39 -23.79
CA TYR A 385 21.05 40.44 -24.99
C TYR A 385 20.23 40.67 -26.27
N THR A 386 19.08 40.01 -26.38
CA THR A 386 18.19 40.18 -27.54
C THR A 386 17.63 41.60 -27.59
N ILE A 387 17.22 42.18 -26.45
CA ILE A 387 16.78 43.58 -26.39
C ILE A 387 17.91 44.52 -26.81
N GLU A 388 19.10 44.37 -26.23
CA GLU A 388 20.27 45.21 -26.50
C GLU A 388 20.65 45.19 -27.99
N LYS A 389 20.64 44.02 -28.63
CA LYS A 389 20.92 43.88 -30.07
C LYS A 389 19.77 44.29 -30.99
N SER A 390 18.55 44.39 -30.47
CA SER A 390 17.37 44.82 -31.23
C SER A 390 17.09 46.32 -31.15
N TYR A 391 17.87 47.07 -30.35
CA TYR A 391 17.80 48.53 -30.38
C TYR A 391 18.30 49.02 -31.75
N PRO A 392 17.52 49.85 -32.47
CA PRO A 392 18.02 50.45 -33.69
C PRO A 392 19.25 51.29 -33.34
N LEU A 393 20.35 51.08 -34.06
CA LEU A 393 21.45 52.03 -34.11
C LEU A 393 20.88 53.33 -34.66
N ILE A 394 20.43 54.22 -33.77
CA ILE A 394 20.29 55.63 -34.10
C ILE A 394 21.73 56.10 -34.22
N LEU A 395 22.28 55.97 -35.43
CA LEU A 395 23.54 56.58 -35.83
C LEU A 395 23.46 58.07 -35.49
N GLU A 396 24.39 58.52 -34.66
CA GLU A 396 24.77 59.94 -34.55
C GLU A 396 25.31 60.46 -35.90
#